data_AF-A0A7V5UKE7-F1
#
_entry.id   AF-A0A7V5UKE7-F1
#
_cell.length_a   1.000
_cell.length_b   1.000
_cell.length_c   1.000
_cell.angle_alpha   90.00
_cell.angle_beta   90.00
_cell.angle_gamma   90.00
#
_symmetry.space_group_name_H-M   'P 1'
#
loop_
_entity.id
_entity.type
_entity.pdbx_description
1 polymer ?
#
loop_
_entity_poly.entity_id
_entity_poly.type
_entity_poly.pdbx_seq_one_letter_code
_entity_poly.pdbx_strand_id
1 'polypeptide(L)'
;MTTVTPSSSASPSPVDVTAFIQRVRQRVASVVVGQEVVVERLLIALFTGGHLLLQGVPGLAKTLLVSVLSKSIDLQFARIQFTIDLLPSDILGSEILDQRTHEFRVHQGPIFTNLLLA
;
A
#
# COMPACT_ATOMS: atom_id res chain seq x y z
N MET A 1 5.37 13.09 -47.91
CA MET A 1 6.67 13.32 -47.27
C MET A 1 6.44 14.21 -46.05
N THR A 2 6.00 13.62 -44.94
CA THR A 2 5.99 14.26 -43.62
C THR A 2 6.24 13.16 -42.60
N THR A 3 7.51 12.99 -42.27
CA THR A 3 7.98 12.07 -41.24
C THR A 3 7.73 12.68 -39.87
N VAL A 4 6.76 12.14 -39.15
CA VAL A 4 6.68 12.32 -37.69
C VAL A 4 7.36 11.11 -37.05
N THR A 5 8.54 11.38 -36.50
CA THR A 5 9.34 10.53 -35.61
C THR A 5 9.29 11.21 -34.23
N PRO A 6 9.50 10.56 -33.06
CA PRO A 6 9.23 9.18 -32.63
C PRO A 6 8.37 9.12 -31.34
N SER A 7 7.62 8.03 -31.14
CA SER A 7 7.09 7.64 -29.84
C SER A 7 8.20 6.95 -29.02
N SER A 8 8.86 7.71 -28.14
CA SER A 8 9.85 7.19 -27.17
C SER A 8 9.16 6.49 -26.01
N SER A 9 8.88 5.20 -26.15
CA SER A 9 8.59 4.30 -25.02
C SER A 9 9.90 4.00 -24.27
N ALA A 10 10.30 4.89 -23.36
CA ALA A 10 11.44 4.66 -22.49
C ALA A 10 11.06 3.63 -21.41
N SER A 11 11.49 2.38 -21.60
CA SER A 11 11.52 1.41 -20.51
C SER A 11 12.36 1.96 -19.35
N PRO A 12 11.89 1.91 -18.09
CA PRO A 12 12.64 2.45 -16.97
C PRO A 12 14.01 1.79 -16.89
N SER A 13 15.07 2.61 -16.88
CA SER A 13 16.43 2.09 -16.77
C SER A 13 16.66 1.54 -15.35
N PRO A 14 17.53 0.53 -15.15
CA PRO A 14 17.79 -0.04 -13.82
C PRO A 14 18.30 1.00 -12.80
N VAL A 15 18.92 2.06 -13.29
CA VAL A 15 19.47 3.16 -12.49
C VAL A 15 18.33 4.00 -11.88
N ASP A 16 17.25 4.23 -12.61
CA ASP A 16 16.10 5.01 -12.15
C ASP A 16 15.36 4.31 -11.00
N VAL A 17 15.22 2.98 -11.10
CA VAL A 17 14.56 2.15 -10.07
C VAL A 17 15.37 2.15 -8.78
N THR A 18 16.69 2.02 -8.88
CA THR A 18 17.58 2.04 -7.71
C THR A 18 17.53 3.38 -7.00
N ALA A 19 17.57 4.49 -7.76
CA ALA A 19 17.43 5.83 -7.21
C ALA A 19 16.07 6.07 -6.55
N PHE A 20 14.99 5.54 -7.12
CA PHE A 20 13.66 5.59 -6.51
C PHE A 20 13.61 4.88 -5.16
N ILE A 21 14.08 3.63 -5.09
CA ILE A 21 14.11 2.85 -3.85
C ILE A 21 14.92 3.57 -2.76
N GLN A 22 16.06 4.15 -3.12
CA GLN A 22 16.89 4.92 -2.18
C GLN A 22 16.15 6.15 -1.64
N ARG A 23 15.44 6.90 -2.50
CA ARG A 23 14.62 8.05 -2.06
C ARG A 23 13.51 7.63 -1.10
N VAL A 24 12.84 6.51 -1.36
CA VAL A 24 11.79 5.98 -0.47
C VAL A 24 12.39 5.58 0.88
N ARG A 25 13.52 4.85 0.89
CA ARG A 25 14.22 4.48 2.13
C ARG A 25 14.61 5.70 2.96
N GLN A 26 15.15 6.74 2.33
CA GLN A 26 15.53 7.99 3.01
C GLN A 26 14.32 8.70 3.64
N ARG A 27 13.18 8.77 2.93
CA ARG A 27 11.94 9.34 3.46
C ARG A 27 11.41 8.56 4.66
N VAL A 28 11.50 7.24 4.65
CA VAL A 28 11.05 6.42 5.79
C VAL A 28 12.01 6.57 6.98
N ALA A 29 13.32 6.60 6.71
CA ALA A 29 14.35 6.74 7.74
C ALA A 29 14.32 8.09 8.49
N SER A 30 13.73 9.15 7.91
CA SER A 30 13.57 10.43 8.59
C SER A 30 12.51 10.41 9.69
N VAL A 31 11.60 9.43 9.67
CA VAL A 31 10.51 9.28 10.65
C VAL A 31 10.71 8.05 11.54
N VAL A 32 11.25 6.96 10.99
CA VAL A 32 11.48 5.71 11.72
C VAL A 32 12.96 5.35 11.68
N VAL A 33 13.61 5.39 12.84
CA VAL A 33 15.05 5.11 13.00
C VAL A 33 15.26 3.66 13.44
N GLY A 34 16.25 2.97 12.84
CA GLY A 34 16.68 1.64 13.29
C GLY A 34 15.78 0.48 12.84
N GLN A 35 15.00 0.67 11.77
CA GLN A 35 14.09 -0.35 11.20
C GLN A 35 14.38 -0.66 9.73
N GLU A 36 15.62 -0.50 9.29
CA GLU A 36 16.05 -0.57 7.89
C GLU A 36 15.77 -1.94 7.27
N VAL A 37 16.00 -3.02 8.02
CA VAL A 37 15.72 -4.39 7.58
C VAL A 37 14.22 -4.61 7.38
N VAL A 38 13.38 -4.02 8.22
CA VAL A 38 11.92 -4.15 8.11
C VAL A 38 11.39 -3.36 6.91
N VAL A 39 11.92 -2.15 6.68
CA VAL A 39 11.62 -1.34 5.48
C VAL A 39 11.96 -2.13 4.21
N GLU A 40 13.14 -2.72 4.16
CA GLU A 40 13.59 -3.48 3.00
C GLU A 40 12.68 -4.68 2.71
N ARG A 41 12.31 -5.45 3.73
CA ARG A 41 11.39 -6.58 3.59
C ARG A 41 9.98 -6.14 3.18
N LEU A 42 9.48 -5.02 3.70
CA LEU A 42 8.21 -4.43 3.30
C LEU A 42 8.21 -4.03 1.82
N LEU A 43 9.29 -3.40 1.34
CA LEU A 43 9.43 -3.04 -0.07
C LEU A 43 9.50 -4.28 -0.96
N ILE A 44 10.24 -5.31 -0.55
CA ILE A 44 10.28 -6.59 -1.27
C ILE A 44 8.88 -7.18 -1.39
N ALA A 45 8.14 -7.32 -0.28
CA ALA A 45 6.79 -7.87 -0.32
C ALA A 45 5.83 -7.02 -1.16
N LEU A 46 5.91 -5.70 -1.08
CA LEU A 46 5.09 -4.81 -1.89
C LEU A 46 5.34 -5.02 -3.39
N PHE A 47 6.60 -5.10 -3.81
CA PHE A 47 6.94 -5.28 -5.22
C PHE A 47 6.72 -6.70 -5.75
N THR A 48 6.76 -7.71 -4.88
CA THR A 48 6.46 -9.10 -5.26
C THR A 48 4.98 -9.46 -5.11
N GLY A 49 4.14 -8.54 -4.61
CA GLY A 49 2.73 -8.83 -4.29
C GLY A 49 2.55 -9.80 -3.12
N GLY A 50 3.55 -9.92 -2.26
CA GLY A 50 3.54 -10.78 -1.08
C GLY A 50 2.87 -10.14 0.14
N HIS A 51 2.54 -10.96 1.13
CA HIS A 51 2.05 -10.53 2.44
C HIS A 51 3.12 -10.76 3.51
N LEU A 52 3.13 -9.89 4.52
CA LEU A 52 4.17 -9.90 5.53
C LEU A 52 3.56 -9.81 6.92
N LEU A 53 3.94 -10.76 7.80
CA LEU A 53 3.53 -10.74 9.20
C LEU A 53 4.57 -9.98 10.03
N LEU A 54 4.18 -8.82 10.56
CA LEU A 54 5.05 -7.96 11.36
C LEU A 54 4.94 -8.30 12.86
N GLN A 55 5.73 -9.27 13.32
CA GLN A 55 5.81 -9.62 14.74
C GLN A 55 6.88 -8.80 15.48
N GLY A 56 6.67 -8.58 16.78
CA GLY A 56 7.63 -7.97 17.69
C GLY A 56 6.95 -7.30 18.86
N VAL A 57 7.76 -6.79 19.79
CA VAL A 57 7.24 -6.12 20.99
C VAL A 57 6.47 -4.84 20.63
N PRO A 58 5.39 -4.52 21.38
CA PRO A 58 4.66 -3.27 21.17
C PRO A 58 5.58 -2.06 21.37
N GLY A 59 5.34 -0.99 20.62
CA GLY A 59 6.13 0.25 20.70
C GLY A 59 7.27 0.37 19.68
N LEU A 60 7.54 -0.65 18.85
CA LEU A 60 8.56 -0.60 17.78
C LEU A 60 8.12 0.14 16.51
N ALA A 61 7.23 1.14 16.65
CA ALA A 61 6.75 1.97 15.55
C ALA A 61 6.21 1.20 14.32
N LYS A 62 5.79 -0.07 14.45
CA LYS A 62 5.39 -0.93 13.31
C LYS A 62 4.23 -0.34 12.50
N THR A 63 3.22 0.16 13.19
CA THR A 63 2.08 0.86 12.56
C THR A 63 2.52 2.15 11.86
N LEU A 64 3.41 2.91 12.51
CA LEU A 64 3.94 4.17 11.96
C LEU A 64 4.77 3.90 10.70
N LEU A 65 5.61 2.87 10.74
CA LEU A 65 6.45 2.43 9.62
C LEU A 65 5.62 2.18 8.37
N VAL A 66 4.56 1.38 8.51
CA VAL A 66 3.69 1.02 7.40
C VAL A 66 2.92 2.25 6.88
N SER A 67 2.44 3.12 7.77
CA SER A 67 1.75 4.36 7.39
C SER A 67 2.67 5.38 6.70
N VAL A 68 3.92 5.50 7.15
CA VAL A 68 4.90 6.40 6.52
C VAL A 68 5.32 5.86 5.16
N LEU A 69 5.48 4.53 5.05
CA LEU A 69 5.79 3.88 3.79
C LEU A 69 4.68 4.15 2.76
N SER A 70 3.41 3.91 3.10
CA SER A 70 2.30 4.15 2.16
C SER A 70 2.24 5.61 1.70
N LYS A 71 2.42 6.57 2.61
CA LYS A 71 2.50 8.00 2.27
C LYS A 71 3.70 8.36 1.40
N SER A 72 4.83 7.66 1.54
CA SER A 72 6.06 7.97 0.81
C SER A 72 5.98 7.66 -0.69
N ILE A 73 5.09 6.73 -1.05
CA ILE A 73 4.86 6.23 -2.42
C ILE A 73 3.40 6.39 -2.87
N ASP A 74 2.63 7.24 -2.17
CA ASP A 74 1.24 7.59 -2.51
C ASP A 74 0.30 6.38 -2.71
N LEU A 75 0.41 5.42 -1.79
CA LEU A 75 -0.46 4.24 -1.77
C LEU A 75 -1.71 4.48 -0.93
N GLN A 76 -2.84 3.96 -1.41
CA GLN A 76 -4.02 3.81 -0.57
C GLN A 76 -3.69 2.87 0.58
N PHE A 77 -3.99 3.33 1.79
CA PHE A 77 -3.72 2.63 3.03
C PHE A 77 -5.01 2.44 3.81
N ALA A 78 -5.29 1.20 4.22
CA ALA A 78 -6.37 0.90 5.14
C ALA A 78 -5.85 0.14 6.36
N ARG A 79 -6.54 0.30 7.48
CA ARG A 79 -6.27 -0.44 8.71
C ARG A 79 -7.53 -1.14 9.18
N ILE A 80 -7.44 -2.43 9.43
CA ILE A 80 -8.47 -3.23 10.08
C ILE A 80 -7.98 -3.55 11.48
N GLN A 81 -8.88 -3.58 12.44
CA GLN A 81 -8.58 -4.14 13.76
C GLN A 81 -9.38 -5.42 13.86
N PHE A 82 -8.69 -6.57 13.96
CA PHE A 82 -9.39 -7.80 14.24
C PHE A 82 -10.00 -7.74 15.64
N THR A 83 -11.32 -7.88 15.68
CA THR A 83 -12.16 -8.05 16.87
C THR A 83 -12.94 -9.35 16.72
N ILE A 84 -13.42 -9.90 17.84
CA ILE A 84 -14.16 -11.18 17.83
C ILE A 84 -15.50 -11.08 17.08
N ASP A 85 -16.02 -9.87 16.89
CA ASP A 85 -17.30 -9.59 16.24
C ASP A 85 -17.15 -9.26 14.75
N LEU A 86 -15.91 -9.22 14.23
CA LEU A 86 -15.64 -8.79 12.87
C LEU A 86 -16.20 -9.79 11.86
N LEU A 87 -17.13 -9.35 11.03
CA LEU A 87 -17.74 -10.17 10.00
C LEU A 87 -16.92 -10.12 8.69
N PRO A 88 -16.94 -11.16 7.86
CA PRO A 88 -16.31 -11.13 6.53
C PRO A 88 -16.80 -9.97 5.65
N SER A 89 -18.07 -9.58 5.81
CA SER A 89 -18.67 -8.41 5.14
C SER A 89 -18.04 -7.09 5.57
N ASP A 90 -17.47 -6.99 6.76
CA ASP A 90 -16.78 -5.77 7.21
C ASP A 90 -15.42 -5.59 6.52
N ILE A 91 -14.86 -6.67 5.97
CA ILE A 91 -13.58 -6.66 5.23
C ILE A 91 -13.85 -6.47 3.73
N LEU A 92 -14.75 -7.28 3.17
CA LEU A 92 -15.08 -7.30 1.74
C LEU A 92 -16.02 -6.15 1.34
N GLY A 93 -16.86 -5.68 2.26
CA GLY A 93 -17.94 -4.77 1.96
C GLY A 93 -19.29 -5.48 1.82
N SER A 94 -20.32 -4.70 1.51
CA SER A 94 -21.71 -5.18 1.44
C SER A 94 -22.49 -4.48 0.32
N GLU A 95 -23.55 -5.12 -0.16
CA GLU A 95 -24.49 -4.51 -1.08
C GLU A 95 -25.51 -3.67 -0.30
N ILE A 96 -25.61 -2.40 -0.66
CA ILE A 96 -26.53 -1.44 -0.05
C ILE A 96 -27.58 -1.09 -1.10
N LEU A 97 -28.86 -1.19 -0.72
CA LEU A 97 -29.97 -0.72 -1.55
C LEU A 97 -30.01 0.81 -1.52
N ASP A 98 -29.76 1.46 -2.65
CA ASP A 98 -29.95 2.90 -2.79
C ASP A 98 -31.45 3.21 -2.80
N GLN A 99 -31.96 3.81 -1.73
CA GLN A 99 -33.39 4.10 -1.57
C GLN A 99 -33.93 5.07 -2.61
N ARG A 100 -33.07 5.85 -3.28
CA ARG A 100 -33.49 6.83 -4.28
C ARG A 100 -33.65 6.19 -5.65
N THR A 101 -32.80 5.21 -5.99
CA THR A 101 -32.83 4.55 -7.30
C THR A 101 -33.46 3.16 -7.28
N HIS A 102 -33.68 2.60 -6.08
CA HIS A 102 -34.09 1.21 -5.86
C HIS A 102 -33.12 0.18 -6.47
N GLU A 103 -31.85 0.55 -6.62
CA GLU A 103 -30.80 -0.32 -7.14
C GLU A 103 -29.85 -0.76 -6.02
N PHE A 104 -29.33 -1.98 -6.12
CA PHE A 104 -28.28 -2.47 -5.24
C PHE A 104 -26.92 -1.92 -5.71
N ARG A 105 -26.18 -1.30 -4.79
CA ARG A 105 -24.81 -0.81 -5.02
C ARG A 105 -23.85 -1.51 -4.08
N VAL A 106 -22.76 -2.04 -4.63
CA VAL A 106 -21.69 -2.65 -3.85
C VAL A 106 -20.87 -1.55 -3.18
N HIS A 107 -20.88 -1.52 -1.85
CA HIS A 107 -20.00 -0.68 -1.07
C HIS A 107 -18.73 -1.46 -0.74
N GLN A 108 -17.60 -1.07 -1.33
CA GLN A 108 -16.32 -1.78 -1.15
C GLN A 108 -15.81 -1.64 0.30
N GLY A 109 -15.35 -2.75 0.86
CA GLY A 109 -14.75 -2.78 2.20
C GLY A 109 -13.30 -2.28 2.24
N PRO A 110 -12.68 -2.26 3.43
CA PRO A 110 -11.32 -1.76 3.65
C PRO A 110 -10.23 -2.59 2.96
N ILE A 111 -10.50 -3.82 2.49
CA ILE A 111 -9.52 -4.63 1.76
C ILE A 111 -9.17 -4.06 0.38
N PHE A 112 -10.02 -3.19 -0.17
CA PHE A 112 -9.81 -2.55 -1.47
C PHE A 112 -8.85 -1.37 -1.32
N THR A 113 -7.58 -1.70 -1.11
CA THR A 113 -6.50 -0.74 -0.86
C THR A 113 -5.18 -1.30 -1.39
N ASN A 114 -4.15 -0.46 -1.55
CA ASN A 114 -2.83 -0.96 -1.97
C ASN A 114 -2.06 -1.59 -0.81
N LEU A 115 -2.27 -1.08 0.40
CA LEU A 115 -1.60 -1.56 1.61
C LEU A 115 -2.59 -1.66 2.77
N LEU A 116 -2.83 -2.89 3.21
CA LEU A 116 -3.69 -3.21 4.34
C LEU A 116 -2.87 -3.59 5.57
N LEU A 117 -3.14 -2.95 6.71
CA LEU A 117 -2.62 -3.36 8.02
C LEU A 117 -3.75 -3.92 8.88
N ALA A 118 -3.60 -5.13 9.41
CA ALA A 118 -4.58 -5.78 10.28
C ALA A 118 -4.02 -6.05 11.68
#